data_AF-A0A5C4XD21-F1
#
_entry.id   AF-A0A5C4XD21-F1
#
_cell.length_a   1.000
_cell.length_b   1.000
_cell.length_c   1.000
_cell.angle_alpha   90.00
_cell.angle_beta   90.00
_cell.angle_gamma   90.00
#
_symmetry.space_group_name_H-M   'P 1'
#
loop_
_entity.id
_entity.type
_entity.pdbx_description
1 polymer ?
#
loop_
_entity_poly.entity_id
_entity_poly.type
_entity_poly.pdbx_seq_one_letter_code
_entity_poly.pdbx_strand_id
1 'polypeptide(L)' 'MIPAVESNAFDPNDLTFLKRVFDDVCVERGLHGGSAAASEVAVAMIQLYQRGVKDEKSLHRHFDDNNFFG' A
#
# COMPACT_ATOMS: atom_id res chain seq x y z
N MET A 1 10.17 -9.96 30.55
CA MET A 1 9.71 -10.24 29.18
C MET A 1 9.51 -8.91 28.48
N ILE A 2 10.36 -8.55 27.52
CA ILE A 2 10.14 -7.36 26.70
C ILE A 2 9.09 -7.79 25.68
N PRO A 3 7.87 -7.21 25.65
CA PRO A 3 6.99 -7.47 24.51
C PRO A 3 7.75 -6.97 23.30
N ALA A 4 8.00 -7.85 22.34
CA ALA A 4 8.58 -7.49 21.07
C ALA A 4 7.81 -6.25 20.59
N VAL A 5 8.48 -5.11 20.54
CA VAL A 5 8.11 -4.06 19.61
C VAL A 5 7.98 -4.82 18.29
N GLU A 6 6.74 -5.03 17.84
CA GLU A 6 6.47 -5.63 16.54
C GLU A 6 7.21 -4.73 15.57
N SER A 7 8.38 -5.22 15.15
CA SER A 7 9.28 -4.46 14.33
C SER A 7 8.55 -4.34 13.01
N ASN A 8 7.89 -3.20 12.81
CA ASN A 8 7.22 -2.78 11.58
C ASN A 8 8.22 -2.62 10.41
N ALA A 9 9.40 -3.23 10.51
CA ALA A 9 10.35 -3.39 9.44
C ALA A 9 9.69 -4.28 8.39
N PHE A 10 9.24 -3.66 7.31
CA PHE A 10 8.83 -4.37 6.11
C PHE A 10 10.01 -5.25 5.68
N ASP A 11 9.80 -6.55 5.58
CA ASP A 11 10.80 -7.41 4.95
C ASP A 11 10.98 -6.98 3.49
N PRO A 12 12.14 -7.23 2.88
CA PRO A 12 12.35 -6.94 1.46
C PRO A 12 11.30 -7.62 0.56
N ASN A 13 10.75 -8.76 1.00
CA ASN A 13 9.65 -9.42 0.35
C ASN A 13 8.34 -8.61 0.43
N ASP A 14 8.03 -8.03 1.59
CA ASP A 14 6.86 -7.18 1.79
C ASP A 14 6.96 -5.86 1.03
N LEU A 15 8.15 -5.23 1.00
CA LEU A 15 8.39 -4.05 0.17
C LEU A 15 8.23 -4.35 -1.31
N THR A 16 8.68 -5.52 -1.77
CA THR A 16 8.53 -5.95 -3.16
C THR A 16 7.06 -6.20 -3.50
N PHE A 17 6.32 -6.85 -2.60
CA PHE A 17 4.89 -7.07 -2.73
C PHE A 17 4.13 -5.74 -2.78
N LEU A 18 4.40 -4.84 -1.81
CA LEU A 18 3.78 -3.52 -1.76
C LEU A 18 4.04 -2.74 -3.05
N LYS A 19 5.29 -2.73 -3.50
CA LYS A 19 5.69 -2.03 -4.73
C LYS A 19 5.02 -2.62 -5.97
N ARG A 20 4.83 -3.94 -6.03
CA ARG A 20 4.17 -4.60 -7.16
C ARG A 20 2.69 -4.20 -7.27
N VAL A 21 1.96 -4.26 -6.16
CA VAL A 21 0.54 -3.86 -6.15
C VAL A 21 0.40 -2.36 -6.39
N PHE A 22 1.34 -1.55 -5.86
CA PHE A 22 1.41 -0.12 -6.16
C PHE A 22 1.58 0.17 -7.66
N ASP A 23 2.51 -0.54 -8.31
CA ASP A 23 2.76 -0.42 -9.75
C ASP A 23 1.53 -0.84 -10.55
N ASP A 24 0.89 -1.95 -10.17
CA ASP A 24 -0.35 -2.45 -10.78
C ASP A 24 -1.48 -1.42 -10.67
N VAL A 25 -1.73 -0.87 -9.48
CA VAL A 25 -2.71 0.19 -9.25
C VAL A 25 -2.37 1.46 -10.03
N CYS A 26 -1.08 1.82 -10.15
CA CYS A 26 -0.66 2.95 -10.98
C CYS A 26 -0.95 2.70 -12.46
N VAL A 27 -0.64 1.52 -12.98
CA VAL A 27 -0.89 1.16 -14.38
C VAL A 27 -2.39 1.10 -14.67
N GLU A 28 -3.18 0.44 -13.81
CA GLU A 28 -4.63 0.34 -13.95
C GLU A 28 -5.31 1.72 -13.95
N ARG A 29 -4.84 2.63 -13.10
CA ARG A 29 -5.38 4.00 -13.02
C ARG A 29 -4.75 4.98 -14.00
N GLY A 30 -3.74 4.57 -14.76
CA GLY A 30 -2.95 5.47 -15.61
C GLY A 30 -2.21 6.56 -14.82
N LEU A 31 -1.90 6.31 -13.55
CA LEU A 31 -1.14 7.21 -12.69
C LEU A 31 0.34 7.11 -13.05
N HIS A 32 0.98 8.25 -13.27
CA HIS A 32 2.44 8.29 -13.37
C HIS A 32 3.03 8.09 -11.98
N GLY A 33 4.01 7.18 -11.83
CA GLY A 33 4.65 6.85 -10.54
C GLY A 33 5.37 7.99 -9.80
N GLY A 34 5.30 9.23 -10.30
CA GLY A 34 5.75 10.45 -9.63
C GLY A 34 4.67 11.52 -9.47
N SER A 35 3.42 11.22 -9.81
CA SER A 35 2.28 12.11 -9.60
C SER A 35 1.86 12.10 -8.14
N ALA A 36 1.30 13.21 -7.66
CA ALA A 36 0.80 13.32 -6.28
C ALA A 36 -0.19 12.19 -5.92
N ALA A 37 -1.04 11.80 -6.86
CA ALA A 37 -1.96 10.68 -6.69
C ALA A 37 -1.25 9.33 -6.47
N ALA A 38 -0.12 9.09 -7.14
CA ALA A 38 0.69 7.89 -6.93
C ALA A 38 1.36 7.94 -5.54
N SER A 39 1.89 9.08 -5.11
CA SER A 39 2.42 9.22 -3.75
C SER A 39 1.35 8.97 -2.68
N GLU A 40 0.14 9.49 -2.86
CA GLU A 40 -0.99 9.25 -1.95
C GLU A 40 -1.36 7.76 -1.87
N VAL A 41 -1.39 7.06 -3.00
CA VAL A 41 -1.64 5.62 -3.04
C VAL A 41 -0.55 4.87 -2.27
N ALA A 42 0.74 5.18 -2.50
CA ALA A 42 1.84 4.55 -1.78
C ALA A 42 1.75 4.78 -0.25
N VAL A 43 1.42 6.00 0.16
CA VAL A 43 1.26 6.35 1.59
C VAL A 43 0.08 5.59 2.20
N ALA A 44 -1.09 5.60 1.57
CA ALA A 44 -2.26 4.86 2.03
C ALA A 44 -1.96 3.36 2.14
N MET A 45 -1.20 2.82 1.19
CA MET A 45 -0.81 1.42 1.16
C MET A 45 0.06 1.03 2.36
N ILE A 46 1.08 1.85 2.65
CA ILE A 46 1.97 1.67 3.80
C ILE A 46 1.18 1.80 5.10
N GLN A 47 0.28 2.79 5.21
CA GLN A 47 -0.55 2.98 6.39
C GLN A 47 -1.49 1.79 6.66
N LEU A 48 -2.15 1.26 5.62
CA LEU A 48 -2.99 0.07 5.72
C LEU A 48 -2.18 -1.14 6.18
N TYR A 49 -1.01 -1.33 5.60
CA TYR A 49 -0.12 -2.43 5.96
C TYR A 49 0.40 -2.33 7.40
N GLN A 50 0.74 -1.11 7.87
CA GLN A 50 1.09 -0.84 9.27
C GLN A 50 -0.08 -1.09 10.23
N ARG A 51 -1.31 -0.92 9.77
CA ARG A 51 -2.53 -1.21 10.53
C ARG A 51 -2.86 -2.71 10.60
N GLY A 52 -2.05 -3.56 9.96
CA GLY A 52 -2.23 -5.01 9.90
C GLY A 52 -2.94 -5.51 8.64
N VAL A 53 -3.29 -4.63 7.69
CA VAL A 53 -3.91 -5.01 6.42
C VAL A 53 -2.82 -5.41 5.42
N LYS A 54 -2.40 -6.67 5.50
CA LYS A 54 -1.34 -7.26 4.65
C LYS A 54 -1.87 -8.08 3.47
N ASP A 55 -3.17 -8.03 3.21
CA ASP A 55 -3.82 -8.85 2.19
C ASP A 55 -3.99 -8.07 0.88
N GLU A 56 -3.51 -8.64 -0.23
CA GLU A 56 -3.54 -8.03 -1.57
C GLU A 56 -4.95 -7.61 -1.95
N LYS A 57 -5.92 -8.51 -1.75
CA LYS A 57 -7.32 -8.28 -2.13
C LYS A 57 -7.96 -7.19 -1.28
N SER A 58 -7.59 -7.13 0.00
CA SER A 58 -8.05 -6.08 0.91
C SER A 58 -7.47 -4.73 0.54
N LEU A 59 -6.17 -4.67 0.19
CA LEU A 59 -5.52 -3.47 -0.33
C LEU A 59 -6.15 -3.03 -1.65
N HIS A 60 -6.28 -3.94 -2.62
CA HIS A 60 -6.90 -3.67 -3.93
C HIS A 60 -8.34 -3.19 -3.77
N ARG A 61 -9.13 -3.84 -2.90
CA ARG A 61 -10.51 -3.43 -2.61
C ARG A 61 -10.57 -2.08 -1.93
N HIS A 62 -9.65 -1.77 -1.03
CA HIS A 62 -9.57 -0.44 -0.44
C HIS A 62 -9.24 0.60 -1.51
N PHE A 63 -8.34 0.33 -2.45
CA PHE A 63 -8.07 1.27 -3.53
C PHE A 63 -9.27 1.39 -4.48
N ASP A 64 -9.80 0.28 -5.00
CA ASP A 64 -10.95 0.19 -5.90
C ASP A 64 -12.21 0.90 -5.35
N ASP A 65 -12.55 0.65 -4.08
CA ASP A 65 -13.71 1.25 -3.40
C ASP A 65 -13.49 2.74 -3.07
N ASN A 66 -12.23 3.14 -2.87
CA ASN A 66 -11.92 4.54 -2.59
C ASN A 66 -11.95 5.40 -3.86
N ASN A 67 -13.15 5.88 -4.15
CA ASN A 67 -13.46 7.17 -4.74
C ASN A 67 -12.91 8.33 -3.88
N PHE A 68 -11.61 8.32 -3.51
CA PHE A 68 -10.94 9.26 -2.59
C PHE A 68 -10.83 10.70 -3.14
N PHE A 69 -11.35 10.97 -4.35
CA PHE A 69 -11.45 12.30 -4.97
C PHE A 69 -12.92 12.76 -5.06
N GLY A 70 -13.62 12.74 -3.92
CA GLY A 70 -14.91 13.42 -3.74
C GLY A 70 -14.70 14.76 -3.03
#